data_AF-A0A1I2GNK7-F1
#
_entry.id   AF-A0A1I2GNK7-F1
#
_cell.length_a   1.000
_cell.length_b   1.000
_cell.length_c   1.000
_cell.angle_alpha   90.00
_cell.angle_beta   90.00
_cell.angle_gamma   90.00
#
_symmetry.space_group_name_H-M   'P 1'
#
loop_
_entity.id
_entity.type
_entity.pdbx_description
1 polymer ?
#
loop_
_entity_poly.entity_id
_entity_poly.type
_entity_poly.pdbx_seq_one_letter_code
_entity_poly.pdbx_strand_id
1 'polypeptide(L)'
;MGQLLKLPNFIQHFSNHQKDYNSQNISLLDFIVIHYNDTQHHSDQEKDNHQNLPFKTINQSVSTVLAFENITEFSFRKPITISVNSTVPFAPEFYNSDFFSYIWLPPKLS
;
A
#
# COMPACT_ATOMS: atom_id res chain seq x y z
N MET A 1 1.55 -12.71 -2.81
CA MET A 1 1.50 -11.24 -2.58
C MET A 1 0.49 -10.50 -3.47
N GLY A 2 0.45 -10.70 -4.79
CA GLY A 2 -0.44 -9.92 -5.68
C GLY A 2 -1.95 -9.97 -5.37
N GLN A 3 -2.46 -11.06 -4.76
CA GLN A 3 -3.86 -11.13 -4.34
C GLN A 3 -4.18 -10.21 -3.14
N LEU A 4 -3.22 -10.01 -2.22
CA LEU A 4 -3.40 -9.10 -1.07
C LEU A 4 -3.54 -7.64 -1.53
N LEU A 5 -2.93 -7.27 -2.65
CA LEU A 5 -3.05 -5.94 -3.25
C LEU A 5 -4.47 -5.63 -3.77
N LYS A 6 -5.34 -6.65 -3.88
CA LYS A 6 -6.75 -6.48 -4.27
C LYS A 6 -7.69 -6.27 -3.08
N LEU A 7 -7.19 -6.30 -1.84
CA LEU A 7 -8.00 -6.03 -0.64
C LEU A 7 -8.72 -4.67 -0.66
N PRO A 8 -8.11 -3.56 -1.13
CA PRO A 8 -8.83 -2.29 -1.25
C PRO A 8 -10.07 -2.40 -2.16
N ASN A 9 -9.98 -3.16 -3.25
CA ASN A 9 -11.10 -3.38 -4.16
C ASN A 9 -12.22 -4.19 -3.50
N PHE A 10 -11.87 -5.23 -2.73
CA PHE A 10 -12.83 -6.00 -1.94
C PHE A 10 -13.62 -5.12 -0.96
N ILE A 11 -12.93 -4.24 -0.21
CA ILE A 11 -13.57 -3.33 0.75
C ILE A 11 -14.49 -2.33 0.04
N GLN A 12 -14.04 -1.79 -1.10
CA GLN A 12 -14.84 -0.86 -1.89
C GLN A 12 -16.11 -1.53 -2.43
N HIS A 13 -16.00 -2.74 -2.97
CA HIS A 13 -17.14 -3.49 -3.50
C HIS A 13 -18.15 -3.86 -2.41
N PHE A 14 -17.68 -4.28 -1.23
CA PHE A 14 -18.54 -4.49 -0.06
C PHE A 14 -19.26 -3.21 0.38
N SER A 15 -18.57 -2.07 0.40
CA SER A 15 -19.21 -0.78 0.73
C SER A 15 -20.28 -0.39 -0.28
N ASN A 16 -20.13 -0.72 -1.56
CA ASN A 16 -21.13 -0.42 -2.57
C ASN A 16 -22.39 -1.24 -2.34
N HIS A 17 -22.26 -2.54 -2.05
CA HIS A 17 -23.39 -3.40 -1.68
C HIS A 17 -24.15 -2.89 -0.44
N GLN A 18 -23.46 -2.27 0.54
CA GLN A 18 -24.12 -1.66 1.69
C GLN A 18 -24.88 -0.37 1.35
N LYS A 19 -24.50 0.33 0.27
CA LYS A 19 -25.08 1.63 -0.13
C LYS A 19 -26.24 1.47 -1.11
N ASP A 20 -26.24 0.41 -1.90
CA ASP A 20 -27.30 0.12 -2.85
C ASP A 20 -28.53 -0.39 -2.10
N TYR A 21 -29.45 0.54 -1.79
CA TYR A 21 -30.71 0.37 -1.03
C TYR A 21 -31.62 -0.80 -1.46
N ASN A 22 -31.42 -1.37 -2.66
CA ASN A 22 -32.20 -2.51 -3.17
C ASN A 22 -31.59 -3.87 -2.82
N SER A 23 -30.30 -3.91 -2.50
CA SER A 23 -29.65 -5.07 -1.89
C SER A 23 -29.91 -4.98 -0.39
N GLN A 24 -30.46 -6.04 0.18
CA GLN A 24 -30.58 -6.19 1.63
C GLN A 24 -29.25 -5.82 2.29
N ASN A 25 -29.26 -5.27 3.50
CA ASN A 25 -28.05 -5.04 4.31
C ASN A 25 -27.29 -6.37 4.48
N ILE A 26 -26.44 -6.72 3.50
CA ILE A 26 -25.73 -7.98 3.49
C ILE A 26 -24.58 -7.86 4.46
N SER A 27 -24.42 -8.87 5.31
CA SER A 27 -23.24 -8.94 6.16
C SER A 27 -22.01 -9.21 5.31
N LEU A 28 -20.83 -9.02 5.91
CA LEU A 28 -19.57 -9.37 5.26
C LEU A 28 -19.53 -10.86 4.87
N LEU A 29 -20.12 -11.73 5.70
CA LEU A 29 -20.20 -13.16 5.42
C LEU A 29 -21.11 -13.45 4.22
N ASP A 30 -22.26 -12.80 4.14
CA ASP A 30 -23.18 -12.93 3.01
C ASP A 30 -22.51 -12.49 1.70
N PHE A 31 -21.79 -11.36 1.73
CA PHE A 31 -21.01 -10.88 0.60
C PHE A 31 -19.95 -11.88 0.14
N ILE A 32 -19.24 -12.52 1.08
CA ILE A 32 -18.26 -13.58 0.77
C ILE A 32 -18.97 -14.80 0.14
N VAL A 33 -20.09 -15.25 0.70
CA VAL A 33 -20.83 -16.40 0.14
C VAL A 33 -21.29 -16.11 -1.29
N ILE A 34 -21.89 -14.94 -1.54
CA ILE A 34 -22.40 -14.56 -2.88
C ILE A 34 -21.26 -14.55 -3.92
N HIS A 35 -20.08 -14.05 -3.57
CA HIS A 35 -19.00 -13.87 -4.55
C HIS A 35 -18.04 -15.05 -4.68
N TYR A 36 -17.92 -15.92 -3.68
CA TYR A 36 -16.95 -17.02 -3.66
C TYR A 36 -17.58 -18.42 -3.67
N ASN A 37 -18.87 -18.55 -3.37
CA ASN A 37 -19.58 -19.83 -3.43
C ASN A 37 -20.44 -19.97 -4.69
N ASP A 38 -20.95 -18.86 -5.24
CA ASP A 38 -21.81 -18.88 -6.42
C ASP A 38 -21.04 -18.43 -7.68
N THR A 39 -21.03 -19.27 -8.71
CA THR A 39 -20.38 -18.98 -10.01
C THR A 39 -21.36 -18.37 -11.02
N GLN A 40 -22.66 -18.30 -10.70
CA GLN A 40 -23.73 -18.03 -11.66
C GLN A 40 -24.48 -16.71 -11.41
N HIS A 41 -24.23 -16.00 -10.31
CA HIS A 41 -25.09 -14.92 -9.85
C HIS A 41 -24.84 -13.52 -10.48
N HIS A 42 -24.00 -13.41 -11.51
CA HIS A 42 -23.72 -12.15 -12.19
C HIS A 42 -24.10 -12.22 -13.66
N SER A 43 -25.03 -11.36 -14.08
CA SER A 43 -25.38 -11.20 -15.49
C SER A 43 -24.15 -10.82 -16.30
N ASP A 44 -24.13 -11.17 -17.58
CA ASP A 44 -22.99 -10.92 -18.47
C ASP A 44 -22.58 -9.43 -18.57
N GLN A 45 -23.45 -8.52 -18.15
CA GLN A 45 -23.22 -7.08 -18.15
C GLN A 45 -22.40 -6.57 -16.94
N GLU A 46 -22.33 -7.30 -15.82
CA GLU A 46 -21.59 -6.90 -14.60
C GLU A 46 -20.32 -7.73 -14.35
N LYS A 47 -20.01 -8.65 -15.27
CA LYS A 47 -18.87 -9.58 -15.15
C LYS A 47 -17.52 -8.89 -14.98
N ASP A 48 -17.27 -7.74 -15.60
CA ASP A 48 -15.93 -7.15 -15.55
C ASP A 48 -15.56 -6.54 -14.18
N ASN A 49 -16.54 -6.07 -13.41
CA ASN A 49 -16.25 -5.43 -12.13
C ASN A 49 -16.28 -6.43 -10.95
N HIS A 50 -17.18 -7.42 -10.99
CA HIS A 50 -17.39 -8.39 -9.90
C HIS A 50 -16.32 -9.50 -9.83
N GLN A 51 -15.48 -9.61 -10.84
CA GLN A 51 -14.44 -10.65 -10.92
C GLN A 51 -13.06 -10.17 -10.42
N ASN A 52 -12.91 -8.88 -10.13
CA ASN A 52 -11.64 -8.30 -9.63
C ASN A 52 -11.44 -8.42 -8.11
N LEU A 53 -11.95 -9.49 -7.52
CA LEU A 53 -11.80 -9.80 -6.10
C LEU A 53 -10.56 -10.67 -5.85
N PRO A 54 -9.93 -10.56 -4.66
CA PRO A 54 -8.77 -11.37 -4.29
C PRO A 54 -9.13 -12.86 -4.24
N PHE A 55 -8.21 -13.76 -4.57
CA PHE A 55 -8.34 -15.22 -4.39
C PHE A 55 -9.50 -15.91 -5.15
N LYS A 56 -10.16 -15.25 -6.10
CA LYS A 56 -11.18 -15.86 -6.98
C LYS A 56 -10.66 -17.02 -7.83
N THR A 57 -9.39 -17.02 -8.20
CA THR A 57 -8.75 -18.09 -8.98
C THR A 57 -7.84 -18.90 -8.08
N ILE A 58 -8.20 -20.15 -7.81
CA ILE A 58 -7.33 -21.12 -7.15
C ILE A 58 -6.49 -21.78 -8.25
N ASN A 59 -5.32 -21.19 -8.55
CA ASN A 59 -4.31 -21.93 -9.28
C ASN A 59 -3.81 -23.05 -8.36
N GLN A 60 -3.66 -24.27 -8.85
CA GLN A 60 -3.23 -25.45 -8.06
C GLN A 60 -1.88 -25.25 -7.33
N SER A 61 -1.15 -24.18 -7.64
CA SER A 61 0.15 -23.81 -7.06
C SER A 61 0.08 -22.82 -5.88
N VAL A 62 -1.09 -22.43 -5.38
CA VAL A 62 -1.18 -21.50 -4.24
C VAL A 62 -1.22 -22.26 -2.92
N SER A 63 -0.05 -22.60 -2.37
CA SER A 63 0.07 -22.84 -0.93
C SER A 63 0.04 -21.49 -0.21
N THR A 64 -1.13 -21.06 0.25
CA THR A 64 -1.23 -19.92 1.17
C THR A 64 -0.73 -20.37 2.54
N VAL A 65 0.57 -20.16 2.80
CA VAL A 65 1.11 -20.27 4.15
C VAL A 65 0.76 -18.98 4.88
N LEU A 66 -0.17 -19.06 5.83
CA LEU A 66 -0.40 -18.00 6.80
C LEU A 66 0.80 -17.99 7.75
N ALA A 67 1.83 -17.21 7.41
CA ALA A 67 2.95 -16.95 8.30
C ALA A 67 2.48 -15.95 9.37
N PHE A 68 2.15 -16.46 10.56
CA PHE A 68 2.02 -15.62 11.73
C PHE A 68 3.43 -15.29 12.21
N GLU A 69 3.92 -14.10 11.86
CA GLU A 69 5.15 -13.60 12.48
C GLU A 69 4.84 -13.27 13.94
N ASN A 70 5.67 -13.77 14.86
CA ASN A 70 5.67 -13.24 16.21
C ASN A 70 5.92 -11.75 16.11
N ILE A 71 5.05 -10.96 16.76
CA ILE A 71 5.14 -9.51 16.80
C ILE A 71 6.57 -9.18 17.23
N THR A 72 7.36 -8.64 16.30
CA THR A 72 8.72 -8.25 16.62
C THR A 72 8.59 -7.01 17.48
N GLU A 73 8.73 -7.15 18.79
CA GLU A 73 8.86 -6.01 19.69
C GLU A 73 10.11 -5.24 19.30
N PHE A 74 9.94 -4.14 18.56
CA PHE A 74 11.00 -3.19 18.33
C PHE A 74 10.79 -2.01 19.28
N SER A 75 11.86 -1.66 20.00
CA SER A 75 11.89 -0.45 20.79
C SER A 75 12.83 0.55 20.13
N PHE A 76 12.40 1.80 20.05
CA PHE A 76 13.31 2.87 19.71
C PHE A 76 14.20 3.14 20.92
N ARG A 77 15.51 3.20 20.71
CA ARG A 77 16.41 3.74 21.73
C ARG A 77 15.99 5.18 22.01
N LYS A 78 15.99 5.56 23.29
CA LYS A 78 15.74 6.95 23.68
C LYS A 78 16.70 7.86 22.89
N PRO A 79 16.22 8.97 22.33
CA PRO A 79 17.08 9.88 21.59
C PRO A 79 18.21 10.37 22.51
N ILE A 80 19.43 10.40 21.99
CA ILE A 80 20.55 11.04 22.68
C ILE A 80 20.32 12.55 22.53
N THR A 81 20.01 13.22 23.64
CA THR A 81 19.93 14.67 23.67
C THR A 81 21.33 15.24 23.52
N ILE A 82 21.71 15.66 22.32
CA ILE A 82 22.93 16.41 22.09
C ILE A 82 22.62 17.87 22.42
N SER A 83 23.14 18.36 23.55
CA SER A 83 23.16 19.80 23.82
C SER A 83 24.22 20.43 22.92
N VAL A 84 23.78 21.03 21.81
CA VAL A 84 24.66 21.80 20.93
C VAL A 84 24.89 23.16 21.61
N ASN A 85 25.93 23.24 22.43
CA ASN A 85 26.35 24.49 23.08
C ASN A 85 27.24 25.37 22.20
N SER A 86 27.24 25.17 20.88
CA SER A 86 27.93 26.06 19.98
C SER A 86 27.16 26.15 18.67
N THR A 87 26.69 27.35 18.37
CA THR A 87 26.68 27.79 16.99
C THR A 87 28.12 27.63 16.53
N VAL A 88 28.44 26.59 15.78
CA VAL A 88 29.73 26.51 15.11
C VAL A 88 29.79 27.78 14.26
N PRO A 89 30.72 28.72 14.53
CA PRO A 89 30.85 29.88 13.67
C PRO A 89 31.30 29.36 12.32
N PHE A 90 30.33 29.21 11.41
CA PHE A 90 30.60 28.82 10.04
C PHE A 90 31.06 30.10 9.34
N ALA A 91 32.36 30.37 9.40
CA ALA A 91 32.91 31.57 8.78
C ALA A 91 32.64 31.52 7.27
N PRO A 92 32.22 32.64 6.65
CA PRO A 92 31.99 32.73 5.20
C PRO A 92 33.13 32.18 4.34
N GLU A 93 34.35 32.20 4.85
CA GLU A 93 35.57 31.67 4.26
C GLU A 93 35.54 30.15 4.02
N PHE A 94 34.75 29.38 4.78
CA PHE A 94 34.69 27.92 4.67
C PHE A 94 33.66 27.41 3.63
N TYR A 95 32.83 28.29 3.07
CA TYR A 95 31.79 27.90 2.11
C TYR A 95 31.56 28.88 0.96
N ASN A 96 32.13 30.08 1.00
CA ASN A 96 32.27 30.89 -0.21
C ASN A 96 33.50 30.42 -0.97
N SER A 97 33.28 29.48 -1.89
CA SER A 97 34.18 29.25 -3.00
C SER A 97 33.47 29.68 -4.28
N ASP A 98 34.12 30.51 -5.09
CA ASP A 98 33.65 30.84 -6.44
C ASP A 98 33.44 29.56 -7.29
N PHE A 99 34.06 28.45 -6.87
CA PHE A 99 33.99 27.14 -7.51
C PHE A 99 32.64 26.42 -7.36
N PHE A 100 31.83 26.72 -6.34
CA PHE A 100 30.53 26.04 -6.14
C PHE A 100 29.55 26.29 -7.29
N SER A 101 29.65 27.45 -7.94
CA SER A 101 28.86 27.79 -9.12
C SER A 101 29.17 26.90 -10.34
N TYR A 102 30.35 26.28 -10.37
CA TYR A 102 30.80 25.41 -11.47
C TYR A 102 30.43 23.94 -11.29
N ILE A 103 30.09 23.50 -10.06
CA ILE A 103 29.74 22.11 -9.76
C ILE A 103 28.40 21.70 -10.40
N TRP A 104 27.49 22.66 -10.60
CA TRP A 104 26.16 22.43 -11.16
C TRP A 104 26.04 22.81 -12.64
N LEU A 105 27.16 23.02 -13.33
CA LEU A 105 27.13 23.29 -14.76
C LEU A 105 26.91 21.99 -15.54
N PRO A 106 26.09 22.02 -16.60
CA PRO A 106 25.92 20.87 -17.48
C PRO A 106 27.25 20.50 -18.16
N PRO A 107 27.43 19.23 -18.57
CA PRO A 107 28.65 18.78 -19.24
C PRO A 107 28.91 19.60 -20.50
N LYS A 108 30.15 20.04 -20.70
CA LYS A 108 30.55 20.71 -21.94
C LYS A 108 30.60 19.68 -23.05
N LEU A 109 29.84 19.90 -24.12
CA LEU A 109 29.93 19.08 -25.33
C LEU A 109 31.19 19.49 -26.10
N SER A 110 32.06 18.51 -26.30
CA SER A 110 33.24 18.57 -27.18
C SER A 110 32.87 18.56 -28.65
#